data_AF-A0A377WCN5-F1
#
_entry.id   AF-A0A377WCN5-F1
#
_cell.length_a   1.000
_cell.length_b   1.000
_cell.length_c   1.000
_cell.angle_alpha   90.00
_cell.angle_beta   90.00
_cell.angle_gamma   90.00
#
_symmetry.space_group_name_H-M   'P 1'
#
loop_
_entity.id
_entity.type
_entity.pdbx_description
1 polymer ?
#
loop_
_entity_poly.entity_id
_entity_poly.type
_entity_poly.pdbx_seq_one_letter_code
_entity_poly.pdbx_strand_id
1 'polypeptide(L)'
;MLTGPVTILCWSFPREDVSRETIAKQIALALRDEVADLEAAGIGIIQIDEPALREGLPLKRSDWDAYLQWGVEAFRLNAAVAKDDTQIHTHMCYCEFNDIMDSIAALDADVITIETSRSDMELLESFEAFEYPNEIGPGVYDIHSPKRAERGVDRSAAEESCAAYPGGATVG
;
A
#
# COMPACT_ATOMS: atom_id res chain seq x y z
N MET A 1 6.30 -0.82 -11.55
CA MET A 1 5.72 -1.89 -10.72
C MET A 1 6.84 -2.60 -10.02
N LEU A 2 6.89 -2.47 -8.70
CA LEU A 2 7.87 -3.10 -7.81
C LEU A 2 7.14 -3.81 -6.68
N THR A 3 7.75 -4.85 -6.13
CA THR A 3 7.31 -5.46 -4.87
C THR A 3 8.09 -4.83 -3.74
N GLY A 4 7.41 -4.43 -2.66
CA GLY A 4 8.01 -3.78 -1.52
C GLY A 4 8.93 -4.71 -0.70
N PRO A 5 9.85 -4.11 0.09
CA PRO A 5 10.89 -4.83 0.82
C PRO A 5 10.34 -5.78 1.89
N VAL A 6 9.24 -5.42 2.57
CA VAL A 6 8.61 -6.26 3.60
C VAL A 6 7.97 -7.48 2.93
N THR A 7 7.31 -7.31 1.79
CA THR A 7 6.74 -8.41 1.01
C THR A 7 7.79 -9.38 0.51
N ILE A 8 8.87 -8.89 -0.10
CA ILE A 8 9.99 -9.73 -0.52
C ILE A 8 10.55 -10.51 0.69
N LEU A 9 10.69 -9.87 1.84
CA LEU A 9 11.16 -10.53 3.07
C LEU A 9 10.19 -11.59 3.60
N CYS A 10 8.91 -11.26 3.72
CA CYS A 10 7.88 -12.13 4.30
C CYS A 10 7.59 -13.37 3.44
N TRP A 11 7.67 -13.24 2.12
CA TRP A 11 7.43 -14.34 1.19
C TRP A 11 8.70 -15.10 0.77
N SER A 12 9.81 -14.84 1.47
CA SER A 12 11.06 -15.59 1.32
C SER A 12 11.36 -16.43 2.56
N PHE A 13 12.36 -17.31 2.46
CA PHE A 13 13.02 -17.90 3.62
C PHE A 13 14.23 -17.03 3.99
N PRO A 14 14.09 -16.07 4.93
CA PRO A 14 15.20 -15.19 5.28
C PRO A 14 16.31 -15.95 5.99
N ARG A 15 17.53 -15.44 5.83
CA ARG A 15 18.66 -15.83 6.69
C ARG A 15 18.36 -15.49 8.16
N GLU A 16 18.89 -16.29 9.08
CA GLU A 16 18.58 -16.18 10.51
C GLU A 16 19.71 -15.54 11.34
N ASP A 17 20.84 -15.20 10.71
CA ASP A 17 22.02 -14.64 11.38
C ASP A 17 22.04 -13.11 11.46
N VAL A 18 21.05 -12.43 10.87
CA VAL A 18 20.82 -10.98 10.98
C VAL A 18 19.33 -10.70 11.23
N SER A 19 19.01 -9.53 11.80
CA SER A 19 17.62 -9.18 12.09
C SER A 19 16.79 -9.00 10.82
N ARG A 20 15.49 -9.30 10.90
CA ARG A 20 14.51 -9.06 9.83
C ARG A 20 14.52 -7.60 9.35
N GLU A 21 14.60 -6.66 10.29
CA GLU A 21 14.77 -5.23 10.00
C GLU A 21 16.00 -4.95 9.11
N THR A 22 17.16 -5.54 9.45
CA THR A 22 18.39 -5.35 8.67
C THR A 22 18.20 -5.86 7.25
N ILE A 23 17.58 -7.03 7.09
CA ILE A 23 17.30 -7.62 5.78
C ILE A 23 16.33 -6.73 5.00
N ALA A 24 15.23 -6.28 5.62
CA ALA A 24 14.26 -5.40 4.98
C ALA A 24 14.90 -4.09 4.49
N LYS A 25 15.75 -3.46 5.32
CA LYS A 25 16.48 -2.24 4.94
C LYS A 25 17.50 -2.49 3.81
N GLN A 26 18.14 -3.65 3.77
CA GLN A 26 19.04 -4.02 2.66
C GLN A 26 18.27 -4.23 1.34
N ILE A 27 17.11 -4.91 1.39
CA ILE A 27 16.23 -5.05 0.23
C ILE A 27 15.74 -3.66 -0.22
N ALA A 28 15.34 -2.81 0.71
CA ALA A 28 14.88 -1.46 0.41
C ALA A 28 15.94 -0.61 -0.30
N LEU A 29 17.21 -0.70 0.11
CA LEU A 29 18.31 -0.02 -0.59
C LEU A 29 18.48 -0.51 -2.03
N ALA A 30 18.33 -1.81 -2.28
CA ALA A 30 18.39 -2.33 -3.65
C ALA A 30 17.20 -1.87 -4.49
N LEU A 31 15.99 -1.84 -3.90
CA LEU A 31 14.80 -1.32 -4.58
C LEU A 31 14.88 0.19 -4.82
N ARG A 32 15.55 0.93 -3.95
CA ARG A 32 15.80 2.37 -4.11
C ARG A 32 16.53 2.65 -5.43
N ASP A 33 17.55 1.86 -5.73
CA ASP A 33 18.29 1.99 -6.99
C ASP A 33 17.37 1.75 -8.20
N GLU A 34 16.46 0.77 -8.10
CA GLU A 34 15.49 0.49 -9.16
C GLU A 34 14.47 1.64 -9.35
N VAL A 35 13.97 2.29 -8.29
CA VAL A 35 13.08 3.45 -8.50
C VAL A 35 13.83 4.64 -9.10
N ALA A 36 15.11 4.83 -8.76
CA ALA A 36 15.95 5.83 -9.42
C ALA A 36 16.15 5.53 -10.92
N ASP A 37 16.37 4.26 -11.28
CA ASP A 37 16.52 3.83 -12.67
C ASP A 37 15.22 3.99 -13.47
N LEU A 38 14.07 3.65 -12.88
CA LEU A 38 12.75 3.87 -13.48
C LEU A 38 12.47 5.35 -13.71
N GLU A 39 12.75 6.20 -12.72
CA GLU A 39 12.60 7.65 -12.85
C GLU A 39 13.52 8.21 -13.94
N ALA A 40 14.78 7.79 -13.98
CA ALA A 40 15.75 8.20 -15.01
C ALA A 40 15.33 7.76 -16.42
N ALA A 41 14.58 6.67 -16.54
CA ALA A 41 13.96 6.22 -17.79
C ALA A 41 12.71 7.02 -18.18
N GLY A 42 12.27 7.99 -17.37
CA GLY A 42 11.13 8.86 -17.62
C GLY A 42 9.80 8.32 -17.09
N ILE A 43 9.81 7.34 -16.18
CA ILE A 43 8.60 6.85 -15.52
C ILE A 43 8.24 7.80 -14.38
N GLY A 44 7.14 8.54 -14.54
CA GLY A 44 6.65 9.51 -13.54
C GLY A 44 5.66 8.95 -12.52
N ILE A 45 5.25 7.68 -12.65
CA ILE A 45 4.40 6.99 -11.67
C ILE A 45 4.99 5.61 -11.39
N ILE A 46 5.36 5.38 -10.12
CA ILE A 46 5.98 4.13 -9.68
C ILE A 46 5.15 3.52 -8.58
N GLN A 47 4.58 2.35 -8.84
CA GLN A 47 3.84 1.59 -7.85
C GLN A 47 4.73 0.54 -7.18
N ILE A 48 4.67 0.50 -5.84
CA ILE A 48 5.44 -0.37 -4.95
C ILE A 48 4.47 -1.09 -4.00
N ASP A 49 4.25 -2.38 -4.21
CA ASP A 49 3.17 -3.11 -3.53
C ASP A 49 3.64 -3.76 -2.22
N GLU A 50 2.87 -3.58 -1.14
CA GLU A 50 3.18 -4.16 0.18
C GLU A 50 2.03 -5.01 0.78
N PRO A 51 1.58 -6.06 0.07
CA PRO A 51 0.55 -6.95 0.60
C PRO A 51 1.04 -7.75 1.82
N ALA A 52 2.33 -7.94 2.05
CA ALA A 52 2.76 -8.71 3.23
C ALA A 52 3.00 -7.86 4.49
N LEU A 53 2.80 -6.53 4.44
CA LEU A 53 3.02 -5.67 5.61
C LEU A 53 2.14 -6.10 6.79
N ARG A 54 0.86 -6.39 6.54
CA ARG A 54 -0.07 -6.89 7.57
C ARG A 54 0.17 -8.37 7.89
N GLU A 55 0.41 -9.21 6.90
CA GLU A 55 0.72 -10.65 7.08
C GLU A 55 1.93 -10.89 7.99
N GLY A 56 2.93 -10.02 7.95
CA GLY A 56 4.14 -10.15 8.77
C GLY A 56 3.99 -9.69 10.22
N LEU A 57 2.81 -9.21 10.63
CA LEU A 57 2.56 -8.76 11.99
C LEU A 57 2.86 -9.87 13.02
N PRO A 58 3.61 -9.57 14.09
CA PRO A 58 3.83 -10.53 15.17
C PRO A 58 2.52 -10.97 15.81
N LEU A 59 2.45 -12.21 16.31
CA LEU A 59 1.24 -12.70 16.99
C LEU A 59 0.92 -11.89 18.26
N LYS A 60 1.93 -11.33 18.93
CA LYS A 60 1.75 -10.50 20.12
C LYS A 60 1.59 -9.05 19.72
N ARG A 61 0.45 -8.44 20.09
CA ARG A 61 0.17 -7.02 19.85
C ARG A 61 1.24 -6.08 20.41
N SER A 62 1.87 -6.46 21.54
CA SER A 62 2.99 -5.70 22.15
C SER A 62 4.19 -5.51 21.23
N ASP A 63 4.34 -6.37 20.22
CA ASP A 63 5.50 -6.39 19.34
C ASP A 63 5.19 -5.71 17.99
N TRP A 64 3.94 -5.24 17.79
CA TRP A 64 3.50 -4.64 16.53
C TRP A 64 4.19 -3.31 16.25
N ASP A 65 4.29 -2.42 17.24
CA ASP A 65 4.83 -1.07 17.03
C ASP A 65 6.26 -1.13 16.50
N ALA A 66 7.10 -2.00 17.10
CA ALA A 66 8.46 -2.21 16.64
C ALA A 66 8.50 -2.76 15.22
N TYR A 67 7.62 -3.70 14.89
CA TYR A 67 7.51 -4.28 13.54
C TYR A 67 7.09 -3.25 12.49
N LEU A 68 6.00 -2.53 12.76
CA LEU A 68 5.43 -1.55 11.85
C LEU A 68 6.38 -0.37 11.65
N GLN A 69 7.10 0.05 12.69
CA GLN A 69 8.10 1.10 12.59
C GLN A 69 9.16 0.76 11.53
N TRP A 70 9.84 -0.39 11.66
CA TRP A 70 10.88 -0.71 10.67
C TRP A 70 10.31 -1.08 9.31
N GLY A 71 9.09 -1.64 9.25
CA GLY A 71 8.40 -1.94 7.99
C GLY A 71 8.13 -0.68 7.18
N VAL A 72 7.58 0.34 7.84
CA VAL A 72 7.37 1.68 7.25
C VAL A 72 8.69 2.33 6.86
N GLU A 73 9.70 2.31 7.73
CA GLU A 73 11.03 2.85 7.41
C GLU A 73 11.65 2.19 6.17
N ALA A 74 11.50 0.87 6.02
CA ALA A 74 12.01 0.14 4.85
C ALA A 74 11.24 0.53 3.57
N PHE A 75 9.92 0.70 3.64
CA PHE A 75 9.14 1.21 2.51
C PHE A 75 9.62 2.60 2.10
N ARG A 76 9.66 3.55 3.03
CA ARG A 76 10.10 4.92 2.75
C ARG A 76 11.52 4.98 2.22
N LEU A 77 12.43 4.13 2.70
CA LEU A 77 13.81 4.10 2.23
C LEU A 77 13.92 3.77 0.73
N ASN A 78 13.05 2.90 0.20
CA ASN A 78 13.06 2.62 -1.24
C ASN A 78 12.46 3.78 -2.06
N ALA A 79 11.43 4.45 -1.56
CA ALA A 79 10.71 5.50 -2.28
C ALA A 79 11.42 6.87 -2.20
N ALA A 80 12.20 7.12 -1.15
CA ALA A 80 12.78 8.44 -0.82
C ALA A 80 13.81 9.00 -1.82
N VAL A 81 14.11 8.30 -2.91
CA VAL A 81 14.94 8.85 -4.01
C VAL A 81 14.11 9.50 -5.11
N ALA A 82 12.80 9.20 -5.17
CA ALA A 82 11.90 9.83 -6.11
C ALA A 82 11.83 11.34 -5.86
N LYS A 83 11.75 12.10 -6.96
CA LYS A 83 11.53 13.54 -6.92
C LYS A 83 10.07 13.86 -6.61
N ASP A 84 9.82 15.08 -6.15
CA ASP A 84 8.47 15.58 -5.84
C ASP A 84 7.48 15.51 -7.03
N ASP A 85 7.96 15.45 -8.28
CA ASP A 85 7.14 15.30 -9.48
C ASP A 85 6.91 13.84 -9.92
N THR A 86 7.51 12.87 -9.24
CA THR A 86 7.30 11.43 -9.44
C THR A 86 6.31 10.91 -8.41
N GLN A 87 5.18 10.37 -8.86
CA GLN A 87 4.15 9.87 -7.96
C GLN A 87 4.44 8.43 -7.52
N ILE A 88 4.46 8.19 -6.21
CA ILE A 88 4.60 6.88 -5.60
C ILE A 88 3.24 6.32 -5.23
N HIS A 89 2.90 5.20 -5.84
CA HIS A 89 1.69 4.44 -5.54
C HIS A 89 2.03 3.24 -4.67
N THR A 90 1.09 2.79 -3.83
CA THR A 90 1.18 1.49 -3.17
C THR A 90 -0.14 0.75 -3.25
N HIS A 91 -0.06 -0.57 -3.35
CA HIS A 91 -1.22 -1.46 -3.26
C HIS A 91 -1.11 -2.36 -2.03
N MET A 92 -2.25 -2.56 -1.36
CA MET A 92 -2.39 -3.48 -0.24
C MET A 92 -3.66 -4.33 -0.42
N CYS A 93 -3.50 -5.65 -0.52
CA CYS A 93 -4.58 -6.60 -0.83
C CYS A 93 -5.52 -6.94 0.35
N TYR A 94 -5.73 -6.04 1.32
CA TYR A 94 -6.62 -6.32 2.46
C TYR A 94 -7.82 -5.39 2.50
N CYS A 95 -8.88 -5.89 3.13
CA CYS A 95 -10.14 -5.18 3.37
C CYS A 95 -10.27 -4.61 4.79
N GLU A 96 -9.29 -4.85 5.67
CA GLU A 96 -9.32 -4.45 7.08
C GLU A 96 -7.99 -3.79 7.44
N PHE A 97 -8.00 -2.49 7.72
CA PHE A 97 -6.80 -1.71 8.06
C PHE A 97 -6.88 -0.96 9.38
N ASN A 98 -8.04 -1.00 10.05
CA ASN A 98 -8.36 -0.26 11.27
C ASN A 98 -7.24 -0.29 12.33
N ASP A 99 -6.64 -1.46 12.53
CA ASP A 99 -5.61 -1.69 13.54
C ASP A 99 -4.22 -1.11 13.23
N ILE A 100 -3.98 -0.66 12.00
CA ILE A 100 -2.67 -0.22 11.49
C ILE A 100 -2.74 1.07 10.64
N MET A 101 -3.84 1.84 10.70
CA MET A 101 -4.04 3.06 9.91
C MET A 101 -2.90 4.07 10.07
N ASP A 102 -2.40 4.28 11.29
CA ASP A 102 -1.25 5.14 11.56
C ASP A 102 -0.01 4.73 10.75
N SER A 103 0.21 3.42 10.60
CA SER A 103 1.35 2.90 9.83
C SER A 103 1.14 3.04 8.34
N ILE A 104 -0.09 2.91 7.84
CA ILE A 104 -0.43 3.13 6.43
C ILE A 104 -0.23 4.59 6.05
N ALA A 105 -0.66 5.52 6.90
CA ALA A 105 -0.39 6.94 6.70
C ALA A 105 1.10 7.25 6.76
N ALA A 106 1.83 6.59 7.67
CA ALA A 106 3.27 6.75 7.78
C ALA A 106 4.06 6.18 6.59
N LEU A 107 3.47 5.34 5.72
CA LEU A 107 4.10 4.93 4.46
C LEU A 107 4.35 6.13 3.54
N ASP A 108 3.54 7.19 3.67
CA ASP A 108 3.74 8.45 2.94
C ASP A 108 3.69 8.26 1.41
N ALA A 109 2.86 7.31 0.95
CA ALA A 109 2.59 7.11 -0.47
C ALA A 109 1.59 8.17 -0.96
N ASP A 110 1.80 8.69 -2.17
CA ASP A 110 0.92 9.70 -2.76
C ASP A 110 -0.48 9.14 -3.02
N VAL A 111 -0.54 7.90 -3.49
CA VAL A 111 -1.79 7.17 -3.76
C VAL A 111 -1.72 5.77 -3.17
N ILE A 112 -2.73 5.39 -2.39
CA ILE A 112 -2.92 4.01 -1.96
C ILE A 112 -4.12 3.38 -2.67
N THR A 113 -3.92 2.21 -3.28
CA THR A 113 -5.02 1.43 -3.86
C THR A 113 -5.41 0.29 -2.92
N ILE A 114 -6.71 0.19 -2.63
CA ILE A 114 -7.28 -0.72 -1.62
C ILE A 114 -8.41 -1.56 -2.20
N GLU A 115 -8.58 -2.78 -1.70
CA GLU A 115 -9.67 -3.66 -2.12
C GLU A 115 -10.98 -3.33 -1.38
N THR A 116 -11.91 -2.64 -2.06
CA THR A 116 -13.21 -2.24 -1.47
C THR A 116 -14.41 -3.01 -2.02
N SER A 117 -14.26 -3.73 -3.13
CA SER A 117 -15.39 -4.37 -3.85
C SER A 117 -16.11 -5.48 -3.08
N ARG A 118 -15.59 -5.87 -1.92
CA ARG A 118 -16.13 -6.95 -1.07
C ARG A 118 -16.52 -6.50 0.34
N SER A 119 -16.27 -5.24 0.69
CA SER A 119 -16.36 -4.73 2.07
C SER A 119 -17.42 -3.65 2.26
N ASP A 120 -18.38 -3.52 1.32
CA ASP A 120 -19.54 -2.61 1.40
C ASP A 120 -19.21 -1.23 2.01
N MET A 121 -18.17 -0.55 1.50
CA MET A 121 -17.77 0.81 1.89
C MET A 121 -17.23 0.99 3.32
N GLU A 122 -17.28 -0.02 4.21
CA GLU A 122 -16.82 0.08 5.60
C GLU A 122 -15.37 0.57 5.70
N LEU A 123 -14.52 0.12 4.77
CA LEU A 123 -13.12 0.52 4.74
C LEU A 123 -12.94 2.01 4.43
N LEU A 124 -13.77 2.60 3.56
CA LEU A 124 -13.69 4.03 3.24
C LEU A 124 -14.08 4.90 4.44
N GLU A 125 -15.04 4.46 5.27
CA GLU A 125 -15.39 5.15 6.51
C GLU A 125 -14.19 5.23 7.47
N SER A 126 -13.34 4.21 7.51
CA SER A 126 -12.12 4.23 8.31
C SER A 126 -11.11 5.26 7.83
N PHE A 127 -10.94 5.40 6.51
CA PHE A 127 -10.05 6.44 5.94
C PHE A 127 -10.61 7.85 6.14
N GLU A 128 -11.93 8.02 6.06
CA GLU A 128 -12.62 9.28 6.36
C GLU A 128 -12.47 9.64 7.84
N ALA A 129 -12.77 8.71 8.75
CA ALA A 129 -12.66 8.93 10.20
C ALA A 129 -11.22 9.19 10.67
N PHE A 130 -10.24 8.62 9.97
CA PHE A 130 -8.81 8.86 10.21
C PHE A 130 -8.31 10.18 9.62
N GLU A 131 -9.10 10.85 8.77
CA GLU A 131 -8.67 12.02 7.98
C GLU A 131 -7.38 11.72 7.20
N TYR A 132 -7.36 10.61 6.45
CA TYR A 132 -6.17 10.20 5.70
C TYR A 132 -5.66 11.33 4.78
N PRO A 133 -4.35 11.64 4.80
CA PRO A 133 -3.86 12.88 4.21
C PRO A 133 -3.67 12.82 2.68
N ASN A 134 -3.56 11.62 2.10
CA ASN A 134 -3.14 11.40 0.71
C ASN A 134 -4.28 10.79 -0.13
N GLU A 135 -4.05 10.57 -1.42
CA GLU A 135 -5.08 10.05 -2.32
C GLU A 135 -5.35 8.55 -2.12
N ILE A 136 -6.58 8.13 -2.45
CA ILE A 136 -7.02 6.74 -2.29
C ILE A 136 -7.70 6.27 -3.58
N GLY A 137 -7.33 5.07 -4.03
CA GLY A 137 -7.94 4.33 -5.14
C GLY A 137 -8.75 3.12 -4.64
N PRO A 138 -10.05 3.28 -4.36
CA PRO A 138 -10.92 2.17 -3.96
C PRO A 138 -11.23 1.24 -5.15
N GLY A 139 -10.97 -0.05 -4.99
CA GLY A 139 -11.29 -1.07 -5.98
C GLY A 139 -12.79 -1.30 -6.15
N VAL A 140 -13.31 -1.06 -7.35
CA VAL A 140 -14.76 -1.16 -7.67
C VAL A 140 -15.17 -2.49 -8.30
N TYR A 141 -14.21 -3.37 -8.62
CA TYR A 141 -14.44 -4.64 -9.29
C TYR A 141 -13.71 -5.80 -8.60
N ASP A 142 -14.46 -6.83 -8.21
CA ASP A 142 -13.90 -8.04 -7.57
C ASP A 142 -13.21 -8.96 -8.60
N ILE A 143 -11.89 -8.85 -8.71
CA ILE A 143 -11.06 -9.67 -9.59
C ILE A 143 -11.05 -11.17 -9.19
N HIS A 144 -11.51 -11.52 -8.00
CA HIS A 144 -11.61 -12.91 -7.54
C HIS A 144 -12.88 -13.60 -8.07
N SER A 145 -13.77 -12.84 -8.71
CA SER A 145 -15.01 -13.35 -9.30
C SER A 145 -14.84 -13.62 -10.79
N PRO A 146 -15.36 -14.75 -11.33
CA PRO A 146 -15.37 -14.98 -12.78
C PRO A 146 -16.41 -14.10 -13.51
N LYS A 147 -17.25 -13.36 -12.77
CA LYS A 147 -18.22 -12.42 -13.37
C LYS A 147 -17.48 -11.28 -14.04
N ARG A 148 -17.90 -10.91 -15.24
CA ARG A 148 -17.37 -9.74 -15.93
C ARG A 148 -17.88 -8.46 -15.28
N ALA A 149 -17.06 -7.41 -15.35
CA ALA A 149 -17.46 -6.04 -15.08
C ALA A 149 -18.73 -5.68 -15.87
N GLU A 150 -19.70 -5.09 -15.17
CA GLU A 150 -20.94 -4.59 -15.73
C GLU A 150 -20.98 -3.07 -15.54
N ARG A 151 -20.90 -2.34 -16.65
CA ARG A 151 -20.80 -0.86 -16.66
C ARG A 151 -21.77 -0.15 -15.71
N GLY A 152 -23.00 -0.63 -15.56
CA GLY A 152 -23.97 -0.01 -14.65
C GLY A 152 -23.63 -0.21 -13.17
N VAL A 153 -23.16 -1.40 -12.81
CA VAL A 153 -22.80 -1.77 -11.44
C VAL A 153 -21.48 -1.10 -11.05
N ASP A 154 -20.43 -1.26 -11.84
CA ASP A 154 -19.09 -0.74 -11.51
C ASP A 154 -19.08 0.79 -11.48
N ARG A 155 -19.89 1.44 -12.34
CA ARG A 155 -20.06 2.89 -12.31
C ARG A 155 -20.77 3.37 -11.04
N SER A 156 -21.81 2.66 -10.59
CA SER A 156 -22.50 2.99 -9.33
C SER A 156 -21.54 2.89 -8.15
N ALA A 157 -20.75 1.80 -8.09
CA ALA A 157 -19.75 1.61 -7.06
C ALA A 157 -18.66 2.71 -7.07
N ALA A 158 -18.21 3.14 -8.25
CA ALA A 158 -17.29 4.26 -8.39
C ALA A 158 -17.90 5.59 -7.92
N GLU A 159 -19.15 5.87 -8.30
CA GLU A 159 -19.87 7.09 -7.88
C GLU A 159 -20.10 7.11 -6.36
N GLU A 160 -20.45 5.97 -5.76
CA GLU A 160 -20.58 5.80 -4.30
C GLU A 160 -19.24 5.99 -3.58
N SER A 161 -18.16 5.42 -4.11
CA SER A 161 -16.79 5.59 -3.59
C SER A 161 -16.35 7.05 -3.58
N CYS A 162 -16.57 7.77 -4.68
CA CYS A 162 -16.27 9.20 -4.75
C CYS A 162 -17.15 10.04 -3.81
N ALA A 163 -18.41 9.63 -3.60
CA ALA A 163 -19.31 10.34 -2.69
C ALA A 163 -18.93 10.15 -1.22
N ALA A 164 -18.44 8.97 -0.84
CA ALA A 164 -17.98 8.68 0.51
C ALA A 164 -16.63 9.34 0.84
N TYR A 165 -15.79 9.62 -0.17
CA TYR A 165 -14.49 10.26 0.03
C TYR A 165 -14.25 11.43 -0.94
N PRO A 166 -14.94 12.57 -0.74
CA PRO A 166 -14.93 13.70 -1.68
C PRO A 166 -13.61 14.49 -1.71
N GLY A 167 -12.68 14.25 -0.78
CA GLY A 167 -11.47 15.04 -0.55
C GLY A 167 -10.20 14.56 -1.28
N GLY A 168 -10.20 13.41 -1.94
CA GLY A 168 -8.96 12.85 -2.53
C GLY A 168 -9.08 11.48 -3.20
N ALA A 169 -10.29 11.00 -3.52
CA ALA A 169 -10.44 9.72 -4.20
C ALA A 169 -10.21 9.85 -5.71
N THR A 170 -9.19 9.18 -6.23
CA THR A 170 -8.99 8.95 -7.68
C THR A 170 -9.36 7.49 -7.99
N VAL A 171 -10.29 7.26 -8.92
CA VAL A 171 -10.75 5.88 -9.21
C VAL A 171 -9.68 5.15 -10.03
N GLY A 172 -9.16 4.04 -9.49
CA GLY A 172 -8.18 3.14 -10.14
C GLY A 172 -8.79 2.11 -11.08
#